data_AF-A0A954LEW3-F1
#
_entry.id   AF-A0A954LEW3-F1
#
_cell.length_a   1.000
_cell.length_b   1.000
_cell.length_c   1.000
_cell.angle_alpha   90.00
_cell.angle_beta   90.00
_cell.angle_gamma   90.00
#
_symmetry.space_group_name_H-M   'P 1'
#
loop_
_entity.id
_entity.type
_entity.pdbx_description
1 polymer ?
#
loop_
_entity_poly.entity_id
_entity_poly.type
_entity_poly.pdbx_seq_one_letter_code
_entity_poly.pdbx_strand_id
1 'polypeptide(L)'
;MNLRLIFSRHARHLWIMVFVIAAAGVGGFYARQALIPPGFGDTGPFRASALTEEMDQPMTFHSDNDCLKCHSDVEEARAESPHQAVRCFHCHGIGREHVIAATLAQEKPDHPIPPAEEWDGDFRTSMDLFVTQDRGTCLSCHQRVVGMPASFRSIVIAEHLEEQGASEPDSKNVCYECHDGHSPGL
;
A
#
# COMPACT_ATOMS: atom_id res chain seq x y z
N MET A 1 43.72 -2.63 55.53
CA MET A 1 42.48 -1.82 55.39
C MET A 1 41.30 -2.69 55.82
N ASN A 2 40.65 -2.36 56.93
CA ASN A 2 39.68 -3.23 57.62
C ASN A 2 38.35 -3.32 56.85
N LEU A 3 38.02 -4.50 56.32
CA LEU A 3 36.82 -4.78 55.53
C LEU A 3 35.49 -4.46 56.26
N ARG A 4 35.54 -4.38 57.60
CA ARG A 4 34.37 -4.14 58.46
C ARG A 4 33.84 -2.69 58.44
N LEU A 5 34.63 -1.70 58.03
CA LEU A 5 34.20 -0.30 57.97
C LEU A 5 33.40 0.03 56.68
N ILE A 6 33.46 -0.84 55.66
CA ILE A 6 32.79 -0.64 54.36
C ILE A 6 31.27 -0.96 54.43
N PHE A 7 30.82 -1.65 55.48
CA PHE A 7 29.45 -2.18 55.63
C PHE A 7 28.65 -1.54 56.77
N SER A 8 28.74 -0.21 56.96
CA SER A 8 27.78 0.51 57.82
C SER A 8 26.39 0.60 57.14
N ARG A 9 25.30 0.79 57.91
CA ARG A 9 23.92 0.92 57.35
C ARG A 9 23.82 2.00 56.26
N HIS A 10 24.69 3.02 56.28
CA HIS A 10 24.76 4.08 55.28
C HIS A 10 25.45 3.64 53.99
N ALA A 11 26.55 2.89 54.08
CA ALA A 11 27.24 2.35 52.91
C ALA A 11 26.43 1.26 52.19
N ARG A 12 25.58 0.52 52.91
CA ARG A 12 24.73 -0.53 52.33
C ARG A 12 23.83 -0.02 51.20
N HIS A 13 23.16 1.12 51.37
CA HIS A 13 22.27 1.66 50.33
C HIS A 13 23.06 2.13 49.10
N LEU A 14 24.24 2.71 49.30
CA LEU A 14 25.16 3.07 48.22
C LEU A 14 25.61 1.83 47.43
N TRP A 15 25.98 0.74 48.12
CA TRP A 15 26.36 -0.52 47.46
C TRP A 15 25.20 -1.18 46.72
N ILE A 16 23.99 -1.17 47.27
CA ILE A 16 22.79 -1.66 46.58
C ILE A 16 22.52 -0.84 45.31
N MET A 17 22.60 0.50 45.40
CA MET A 17 22.40 1.38 44.25
C MET A 17 23.45 1.12 43.15
N VAL A 18 24.72 1.02 43.52
CA VAL A 18 25.81 0.69 42.58
C VAL A 18 25.56 -0.67 41.91
N PHE A 19 25.14 -1.68 42.69
CA PHE A 19 24.82 -2.99 42.15
C PHE A 19 23.63 -2.95 41.18
N VAL A 20 22.54 -2.25 41.51
CA VAL A 20 21.37 -2.14 40.65
C VAL A 20 21.71 -1.39 39.35
N ILE A 21 22.45 -0.29 39.42
CA ILE A 21 22.90 0.45 38.23
C ILE A 21 23.80 -0.43 37.36
N ALA A 22 24.74 -1.16 37.97
CA ALA A 22 25.62 -2.07 37.24
C ALA A 22 24.81 -3.21 36.60
N ALA A 23 23.90 -3.84 37.34
CA ALA A 23 23.03 -4.90 36.83
C ALA A 23 22.13 -4.40 35.69
N ALA A 24 21.54 -3.21 35.83
CA ALA A 24 20.71 -2.59 34.79
C ALA A 24 21.54 -2.19 33.56
N GLY A 25 22.75 -1.65 33.75
CA GLY A 25 23.65 -1.31 32.65
C GLY A 25 24.12 -2.54 31.88
N VAL A 26 24.52 -3.60 32.59
CA VAL A 26 24.89 -4.88 31.99
C VAL A 26 23.68 -5.51 31.28
N GLY A 27 22.54 -5.57 31.96
CA GLY A 27 21.29 -6.07 31.37
C GLY A 27 20.88 -5.30 30.13
N GLY A 28 20.95 -3.97 30.17
CA GLY A 28 20.65 -3.10 29.02
C GLY A 28 21.64 -3.28 27.87
N PHE A 29 22.92 -3.49 28.16
CA PHE A 29 23.93 -3.78 27.14
C PHE A 29 23.64 -5.09 26.40
N TYR A 30 23.34 -6.17 27.13
CA TYR A 30 22.97 -7.45 26.52
C TYR A 30 21.63 -7.38 25.78
N ALA A 31 20.63 -6.72 26.36
CA ALA A 31 19.34 -6.52 25.71
C ALA A 31 19.49 -5.75 24.39
N ARG A 32 20.34 -4.72 24.36
CA ARG A 32 20.66 -3.97 23.15
C ARG A 32 21.30 -4.88 22.07
N GLN A 33 22.25 -5.72 22.45
CA GLN A 33 22.88 -6.65 21.51
C GLN A 33 21.90 -7.70 20.94
N ALA A 34 20.92 -8.13 21.74
CA ALA A 34 19.91 -9.10 21.32
C ALA A 34 18.81 -8.49 20.45
N LEU A 35 18.44 -7.22 20.69
CA LEU A 35 17.28 -6.58 20.06
C LEU A 35 17.64 -5.69 18.86
N ILE A 36 18.86 -5.16 18.78
CA ILE A 36 19.30 -4.37 17.63
C ILE A 36 19.83 -5.33 16.56
N PRO A 37 19.15 -5.46 15.41
CA PRO A 37 19.59 -6.38 14.38
C PRO A 37 20.88 -5.86 13.72
N PRO A 38 21.67 -6.76 13.12
CA PRO A 38 22.85 -6.37 12.34
C PRO A 38 22.49 -5.34 11.25
N GLY A 39 23.35 -4.33 11.08
CA GLY A 39 23.15 -3.28 10.08
C GLY A 39 22.09 -2.21 10.41
N PHE A 40 21.52 -2.23 11.63
CA PHE A 40 20.67 -1.15 12.11
C PHE A 40 21.48 0.12 12.36
N GLY A 41 21.08 1.23 11.75
CA GLY A 41 21.75 2.53 11.92
C GLY A 41 22.66 2.95 10.77
N ASP A 42 23.05 2.02 9.89
CA ASP A 42 24.05 2.28 8.85
C ASP A 42 23.55 3.27 7.78
N THR A 43 22.25 3.25 7.48
CA THR A 43 21.60 4.12 6.48
C THR A 43 20.47 4.99 7.08
N GLY A 44 20.40 5.11 8.40
CA GLY A 44 19.33 5.80 9.12
C GLY A 44 18.71 4.91 10.22
N PRO A 45 17.52 5.24 10.74
CA PRO A 45 16.85 4.48 11.81
C PRO A 45 16.24 3.16 11.32
N PHE A 46 16.93 2.46 10.42
CA PHE A 46 16.49 1.24 9.76
C PHE A 46 17.64 0.24 9.66
N ARG A 47 17.30 -1.00 9.33
CA ARG A 47 18.27 -2.07 9.05
C ARG A 47 18.67 -2.00 7.59
N ALA A 48 19.96 -1.83 7.31
CA ALA A 48 20.47 -1.66 5.95
C ALA A 48 20.06 -2.79 4.99
N SER A 49 20.07 -4.05 5.45
CA SER A 49 19.69 -5.20 4.61
C SER A 49 18.18 -5.33 4.35
N ALA A 50 17.33 -4.57 5.05
CA ALA A 50 15.87 -4.69 4.91
C ALA A 50 15.39 -4.34 3.49
N LEU A 51 16.03 -3.38 2.81
CA LEU A 51 15.66 -3.01 1.45
C LEU A 51 15.90 -4.17 0.47
N THR A 52 17.08 -4.79 0.54
CA THR A 52 17.41 -5.93 -0.32
C THR A 52 16.52 -7.13 -0.03
N GLU A 53 16.25 -7.42 1.24
CA GLU A 53 15.37 -8.52 1.63
C GLU A 53 13.91 -8.33 1.17
N GLU A 54 13.42 -7.09 1.17
CA GLU A 54 12.10 -6.74 0.65
C GLU A 54 12.05 -6.85 -0.88
N MET A 55 13.10 -6.40 -1.57
CA MET A 55 13.23 -6.53 -3.02
C MET A 55 13.32 -8.00 -3.48
N ASP A 56 13.88 -8.89 -2.65
CA ASP A 56 14.00 -10.32 -2.94
C ASP A 56 12.68 -11.09 -2.67
N GLN A 57 11.67 -10.46 -2.07
CA GLN A 57 10.36 -11.09 -1.91
C GLN A 57 9.69 -11.32 -3.28
N PRO A 58 8.96 -12.43 -3.47
CA PRO A 58 8.19 -12.63 -4.68
C PRO A 58 7.14 -11.53 -4.82
N MET A 59 7.20 -10.79 -5.92
CA MET A 59 6.24 -9.73 -6.23
C MET A 59 4.83 -10.34 -6.32
N THR A 60 3.94 -9.92 -5.42
CA THR A 60 2.54 -10.38 -5.40
C THR A 60 1.67 -9.57 -6.36
N PHE A 61 2.10 -8.34 -6.69
CA PHE A 61 1.39 -7.43 -7.58
C PHE A 61 1.95 -7.50 -9.00
N HIS A 62 1.09 -7.59 -9.99
CA HIS A 62 1.53 -7.51 -11.38
C HIS A 62 1.98 -6.10 -11.73
N SER A 63 2.99 -6.01 -12.61
CA SER A 63 3.36 -4.75 -13.22
C SER A 63 2.35 -4.41 -14.32
N ASP A 64 2.07 -3.13 -14.57
CA ASP A 64 1.26 -2.72 -15.73
C ASP A 64 1.75 -3.32 -17.06
N ASN A 65 3.07 -3.54 -17.21
CA ASN A 65 3.63 -4.22 -18.39
C ASN A 65 3.14 -5.66 -18.55
N ASP A 66 2.72 -6.33 -17.49
CA ASP A 66 2.12 -7.66 -17.58
C ASP A 66 0.72 -7.58 -18.19
N CYS A 67 -0.05 -6.53 -17.88
CA CYS A 67 -1.36 -6.26 -18.46
C CYS A 67 -1.24 -5.84 -19.94
N LEU A 68 -0.32 -4.93 -20.25
CA LEU A 68 -0.16 -4.35 -21.59
C LEU A 68 0.31 -5.35 -22.66
N LYS A 69 0.82 -6.52 -22.27
CA LYS A 69 1.11 -7.63 -23.20
C LYS A 69 -0.13 -8.08 -23.98
N CYS A 70 -1.32 -7.96 -23.38
CA CYS A 70 -2.59 -8.35 -23.99
C CYS A 70 -3.57 -7.17 -24.17
N HIS A 71 -3.45 -6.12 -23.35
CA HIS A 71 -4.28 -4.90 -23.41
C HIS A 71 -3.49 -3.69 -23.92
N SER A 72 -2.83 -3.82 -25.07
CA SER A 72 -1.96 -2.76 -25.60
C SER A 72 -2.73 -1.53 -26.11
N ASP A 73 -4.01 -1.67 -26.41
CA ASP A 73 -4.91 -0.57 -26.77
C ASP A 73 -5.08 0.45 -25.63
N VAL A 74 -4.92 0.01 -24.38
CA VAL A 74 -5.00 0.86 -23.20
C VAL A 74 -3.76 1.76 -23.05
N GLU A 75 -2.61 1.37 -23.58
CA GLU A 75 -1.37 2.14 -23.44
C GLU A 75 -1.50 3.53 -24.06
N GLU A 76 -2.02 3.61 -25.29
CA GLU A 76 -2.23 4.88 -26.00
C GLU A 76 -3.29 5.73 -25.29
N ALA A 77 -4.41 5.12 -24.87
CA ALA A 77 -5.45 5.83 -24.14
C ALA A 77 -4.93 6.46 -22.83
N ARG A 78 -3.99 5.79 -22.15
CA ARG A 78 -3.42 6.27 -20.88
C ARG A 78 -2.20 7.17 -21.05
N ALA A 79 -1.66 7.29 -22.25
CA ALA A 79 -0.39 7.98 -22.50
C ALA A 79 -0.38 9.44 -22.06
N GLU A 80 -1.52 10.12 -22.04
CA GLU A 80 -1.65 11.52 -21.57
C GLU A 80 -2.53 11.63 -20.31
N SER A 81 -2.89 10.50 -19.71
CA SER A 81 -3.79 10.46 -18.58
C SER A 81 -3.14 11.05 -17.32
N PRO A 82 -3.87 11.86 -16.53
CA PRO A 82 -3.44 12.27 -15.19
C PRO A 82 -3.18 11.08 -14.25
N HIS A 83 -3.66 9.88 -14.60
CA HIS A 83 -3.47 8.63 -13.87
C HIS A 83 -2.26 7.81 -14.31
N GLN A 84 -1.28 8.35 -15.03
CA GLN A 84 -0.05 7.62 -15.38
C GLN A 84 0.68 7.02 -14.16
N ALA A 85 0.65 7.70 -13.01
CA ALA A 85 1.26 7.22 -11.77
C ALA A 85 0.38 6.20 -11.02
N VAL A 86 -0.89 6.06 -11.39
CA VAL A 86 -1.84 5.13 -10.77
C VAL A 86 -1.78 3.81 -11.53
N ARG A 87 -1.31 2.73 -10.90
CA ARG A 87 -1.16 1.42 -11.56
C ARG A 87 -2.51 0.77 -11.86
N CYS A 88 -2.57 -0.14 -12.85
CA CYS A 88 -3.82 -0.81 -13.27
C CYS A 88 -4.59 -1.42 -12.09
N PHE A 89 -3.88 -2.02 -11.13
CA PHE A 89 -4.48 -2.71 -10.00
C PHE A 89 -5.20 -1.81 -9.00
N HIS A 90 -4.95 -0.50 -8.99
CA HIS A 90 -5.68 0.42 -8.09
C HIS A 90 -7.15 0.53 -8.48
N CYS A 91 -7.46 0.25 -9.75
CA CYS A 91 -8.81 0.35 -10.30
C CYS A 91 -9.42 -1.01 -10.63
N HIS A 92 -8.61 -1.96 -11.10
CA HIS A 92 -9.07 -3.28 -11.56
C HIS A 92 -8.78 -4.43 -10.59
N GLY A 93 -8.08 -4.16 -9.48
CA GLY A 93 -7.58 -5.18 -8.55
C GLY A 93 -6.32 -5.90 -9.04
N ILE A 94 -5.83 -6.88 -8.27
CA ILE A 94 -4.48 -7.45 -8.46
C ILE A 94 -4.32 -8.17 -9.81
N GLY A 95 -5.40 -8.80 -10.30
CA GLY A 95 -5.45 -9.49 -11.60
C GLY A 95 -4.54 -10.72 -11.68
N ARG A 96 -4.17 -11.32 -10.55
CA ARG A 96 -3.23 -12.43 -10.50
C ARG A 96 -3.78 -13.68 -11.15
N GLU A 97 -5.01 -14.04 -10.81
CA GLU A 97 -5.64 -15.25 -11.37
C GLU A 97 -5.88 -15.06 -12.87
N HIS A 98 -6.30 -13.86 -13.26
CA HIS A 98 -6.49 -13.50 -14.67
C HIS A 98 -5.19 -13.61 -15.48
N VAL A 99 -4.07 -13.04 -15.00
CA VAL A 99 -2.77 -13.14 -15.70
C VAL A 99 -2.29 -14.58 -15.79
N ILE A 100 -2.48 -15.40 -14.74
CA ILE A 100 -2.14 -16.83 -14.77
C ILE A 100 -2.97 -17.55 -15.85
N ALA A 101 -4.29 -17.37 -15.85
CA ALA A 101 -5.18 -17.98 -16.84
C ALA A 101 -4.83 -17.51 -18.27
N ALA A 102 -4.59 -16.22 -18.46
CA ALA A 102 -4.22 -15.65 -19.75
C ALA A 102 -2.87 -16.18 -20.26
N THR A 103 -1.89 -16.35 -19.37
CA THR A 103 -0.58 -16.93 -19.73
C THR A 103 -0.74 -18.40 -20.15
N LEU A 104 -1.55 -19.17 -19.44
CA LEU A 104 -1.86 -20.56 -19.83
C LEU A 104 -2.59 -20.64 -21.17
N ALA A 105 -3.49 -19.68 -21.44
CA ALA A 105 -4.22 -19.61 -22.70
C ALA A 105 -3.32 -19.30 -23.91
N GLN A 106 -2.18 -18.62 -23.72
CA GLN A 106 -1.18 -18.44 -24.77
C GLN A 106 -0.53 -19.76 -25.19
N GLU A 107 -0.32 -20.70 -24.24
CA GLU A 107 0.22 -22.03 -24.52
C GLU A 107 -0.85 -23.03 -24.96
N LYS A 108 -2.08 -22.87 -24.45
CA LYS A 108 -3.22 -23.75 -24.67
C LYS A 108 -4.45 -22.89 -25.02
N PRO A 109 -4.70 -22.62 -26.31
CA PRO A 109 -5.75 -21.69 -26.75
C PRO A 109 -7.16 -21.98 -26.22
N ASP A 110 -7.44 -23.23 -25.87
CA ASP A 110 -8.74 -23.65 -25.30
C ASP A 110 -8.86 -23.41 -23.79
N HIS A 111 -7.82 -22.91 -23.12
CA HIS A 111 -7.88 -22.62 -21.69
C HIS A 111 -8.78 -21.40 -21.44
N PRO A 112 -9.81 -21.51 -20.59
CA PRO A 112 -10.74 -20.42 -20.37
C PRO A 112 -10.09 -19.27 -19.60
N ILE A 113 -10.41 -18.04 -19.99
CA ILE A 113 -10.09 -16.84 -19.24
C ILE A 113 -11.43 -16.28 -18.75
N PRO A 114 -11.74 -16.38 -17.44
CA PRO A 114 -12.97 -15.78 -16.90
C PRO A 114 -12.98 -14.27 -17.16
N PRO A 115 -14.13 -13.70 -17.56
CA PRO A 115 -14.28 -12.25 -17.65
C PRO A 115 -14.19 -11.62 -16.26
N ALA A 116 -13.82 -10.35 -16.20
CA ALA A 116 -13.89 -9.56 -14.98
C ALA A 116 -15.35 -9.48 -14.49
N GLU A 117 -15.56 -9.65 -13.19
CA GLU A 117 -16.87 -9.49 -12.56
C GLU A 117 -17.11 -8.03 -12.14
N GLU A 118 -18.37 -7.65 -11.93
CA GLU A 118 -18.70 -6.36 -11.34
C GLU A 118 -18.15 -6.26 -9.90
N TRP A 119 -17.65 -5.09 -9.54
CA TRP A 119 -17.15 -4.86 -8.18
C TRP A 119 -18.31 -4.84 -7.17
N ASP A 120 -18.14 -5.55 -6.06
CA ASP A 120 -19.15 -5.70 -5.01
C ASP A 120 -19.24 -4.48 -4.06
N GLY A 121 -18.32 -3.53 -4.17
CA GLY A 121 -18.25 -2.34 -3.33
C GLY A 121 -17.40 -2.48 -2.07
N ASP A 122 -16.76 -3.63 -1.84
CA ASP A 122 -15.87 -3.87 -0.69
C ASP A 122 -14.50 -4.41 -1.14
N PHE A 123 -13.46 -3.58 -0.99
CA PHE A 123 -12.08 -3.95 -1.27
C PHE A 123 -11.55 -5.11 -0.40
N ARG A 124 -12.28 -5.55 0.63
CA ARG A 124 -11.91 -6.70 1.46
C ARG A 124 -12.36 -8.04 0.87
N THR A 125 -13.36 -8.03 0.00
CA THR A 125 -13.96 -9.23 -0.60
C THR A 125 -13.60 -9.35 -2.07
N SER A 126 -13.51 -8.24 -2.79
CA SER A 126 -13.00 -8.19 -4.17
C SER A 126 -11.59 -7.61 -4.22
N MET A 127 -10.59 -8.49 -4.23
CA MET A 127 -9.16 -8.09 -4.32
C MET A 127 -8.50 -8.43 -5.67
N ASP A 128 -9.00 -9.44 -6.39
CA ASP A 128 -8.49 -9.79 -7.73
C ASP A 128 -9.20 -9.00 -8.83
N LEU A 129 -9.35 -9.54 -10.05
CA LEU A 129 -9.86 -8.79 -11.19
C LEU A 129 -11.35 -8.40 -11.06
N PHE A 130 -11.66 -7.11 -11.20
CA PHE A 130 -13.03 -6.59 -11.32
C PHE A 130 -13.14 -5.42 -12.31
N VAL A 131 -14.38 -5.13 -12.72
CA VAL A 131 -14.70 -3.99 -13.60
C VAL A 131 -14.76 -2.69 -12.79
N THR A 132 -14.02 -1.67 -13.22
CA THR A 132 -13.91 -0.33 -12.61
C THR A 132 -15.18 0.53 -12.73
N GLN A 133 -16.24 0.01 -13.33
CA GLN A 133 -17.53 0.68 -13.59
C GLN A 133 -18.36 0.86 -12.31
N ASP A 134 -17.76 1.54 -11.33
CA ASP A 134 -18.37 1.89 -10.06
C ASP A 134 -17.75 3.19 -9.51
N ARG A 135 -18.61 4.18 -9.22
CA ARG A 135 -18.23 5.49 -8.67
C ARG A 135 -17.43 5.36 -7.37
N GLY A 136 -17.64 4.29 -6.59
CA GLY A 136 -16.92 4.04 -5.36
C GLY A 136 -15.41 3.89 -5.57
N THR A 137 -14.98 3.34 -6.70
CA THR A 137 -13.56 3.23 -7.05
C THR A 137 -12.95 4.60 -7.28
N CYS A 138 -13.62 5.49 -8.02
CA CYS A 138 -13.16 6.86 -8.24
C CYS A 138 -13.13 7.67 -6.93
N LEU A 139 -14.20 7.54 -6.14
CA LEU A 139 -14.39 8.28 -4.89
C LEU A 139 -13.46 7.82 -3.76
N SER A 140 -12.85 6.64 -3.87
CA SER A 140 -11.80 6.20 -2.94
C SER A 140 -10.64 7.21 -2.83
N CYS A 141 -10.38 7.93 -3.92
CA CYS A 141 -9.37 8.98 -4.01
C CYS A 141 -9.98 10.38 -4.20
N HIS A 142 -11.00 10.51 -5.06
CA HIS A 142 -11.50 11.83 -5.49
C HIS A 142 -12.58 12.42 -4.59
N GLN A 143 -13.12 11.68 -3.62
CA GLN A 143 -14.05 12.27 -2.65
C GLN A 143 -13.30 13.28 -1.76
N ARG A 144 -13.80 14.52 -1.72
CA ARG A 144 -13.28 15.53 -0.81
C ARG A 144 -13.49 15.06 0.64
N VAL A 145 -12.38 14.98 1.38
CA VAL A 145 -12.34 14.67 2.82
C VAL A 145 -11.50 15.70 3.56
N VAL A 146 -11.68 15.77 4.89
CA VAL A 146 -10.94 16.69 5.76
C VAL A 146 -9.45 16.37 5.71
N GLY A 147 -8.61 17.40 5.56
CA GLY A 147 -7.15 17.28 5.54
C GLY A 147 -6.54 17.00 4.16
N MET A 148 -7.36 16.76 3.14
CA MET A 148 -6.89 16.64 1.76
C MET A 148 -6.36 18.00 1.26
N PRO A 149 -5.18 18.06 0.61
CA PRO A 149 -4.63 19.31 0.09
C PRO A 149 -5.56 19.95 -0.94
N ALA A 150 -5.66 21.28 -0.94
CA ALA A 150 -6.47 22.01 -1.91
C ALA A 150 -6.03 21.81 -3.38
N SER A 151 -4.75 21.48 -3.60
CA SER A 151 -4.20 21.18 -4.92
C SER A 151 -4.53 19.77 -5.42
N PHE A 152 -5.00 18.88 -4.55
CA PHE A 152 -5.41 17.54 -4.96
C PHE A 152 -6.78 17.61 -5.62
N ARG A 153 -6.89 17.04 -6.82
CA ARG A 153 -8.11 17.08 -7.63
C ARG A 153 -9.17 16.21 -6.97
N SER A 154 -10.05 16.83 -6.20
CA SER A 154 -11.10 16.17 -5.43
C SER A 154 -12.38 16.97 -5.48
N ILE A 155 -13.50 16.27 -5.40
CA ILE A 155 -14.84 16.79 -5.62
C ILE A 155 -15.73 16.55 -4.40
N VAL A 156 -16.72 17.42 -4.21
CA VAL A 156 -17.90 17.09 -3.42
C VAL A 156 -18.89 16.49 -4.41
N ILE A 157 -19.14 15.18 -4.33
CA ILE A 157 -19.89 14.44 -5.35
C ILE A 157 -21.26 15.06 -5.68
N ALA A 158 -22.03 15.45 -4.65
CA ALA A 158 -23.36 16.02 -4.87
C ALA A 158 -23.31 17.33 -5.67
N GLU A 159 -22.39 18.23 -5.30
CA GLU A 159 -22.19 19.51 -6.01
C GLU A 159 -21.70 19.27 -7.44
N HIS A 160 -20.69 18.41 -7.61
CA HIS A 160 -20.11 18.13 -8.92
C HIS A 160 -21.14 17.53 -9.89
N LEU A 161 -21.89 16.51 -9.48
CA LEU A 161 -22.88 15.87 -10.35
C LEU A 161 -24.03 16.80 -10.72
N GLU A 162 -24.46 17.67 -9.80
CA GLU A 162 -25.46 18.70 -10.09
C GLU A 162 -24.92 19.74 -11.09
N GLU A 163 -23.69 20.24 -10.87
CA GLU A 163 -23.05 21.22 -11.77
C GLU A 163 -22.80 20.68 -13.18
N GLN A 164 -22.45 19.40 -13.31
CA GLN A 164 -22.26 18.75 -14.61
C GLN A 164 -23.57 18.30 -15.27
N GLY A 165 -24.70 18.32 -14.53
CA GLY A 165 -25.99 17.89 -15.05
C GLY A 165 -26.09 16.38 -15.29
N ALA A 166 -25.54 15.58 -14.37
CA ALA A 166 -25.59 14.12 -14.45
C ALA A 166 -27.03 13.60 -14.54
N SER A 167 -27.26 12.64 -15.44
CA SER A 167 -28.60 12.11 -15.71
C SER A 167 -29.08 11.13 -14.63
N GLU A 168 -28.18 10.31 -14.10
CA GLU A 168 -28.46 9.36 -13.03
C GLU A 168 -27.46 9.52 -11.87
N PRO A 169 -27.61 10.53 -10.99
CA PRO A 169 -26.62 10.87 -9.97
C PRO A 169 -26.31 9.73 -8.98
N ASP A 170 -27.24 8.81 -8.79
CA ASP A 170 -27.11 7.64 -7.91
C ASP A 170 -26.58 6.38 -8.61
N SER A 171 -26.38 6.42 -9.92
CA SER A 171 -25.85 5.29 -10.69
C SER A 171 -24.41 4.97 -10.29
N LYS A 172 -24.08 3.68 -10.25
CA LYS A 172 -22.69 3.22 -10.12
C LYS A 172 -21.81 3.76 -11.24
N ASN A 173 -22.37 3.97 -12.43
CA ASN A 173 -21.65 4.39 -13.62
C ASN A 173 -21.72 5.88 -13.91
N VAL A 174 -22.25 6.69 -12.99
CA VAL A 174 -22.48 8.13 -13.24
C VAL A 174 -21.24 8.88 -13.74
N CYS A 175 -20.05 8.53 -13.26
CA CYS A 175 -18.79 9.15 -13.70
C CYS A 175 -18.52 8.93 -15.19
N TYR A 176 -18.93 7.76 -15.72
CA TYR A 176 -18.72 7.36 -17.11
C TYR A 176 -19.66 8.05 -18.11
N GLU A 177 -20.65 8.82 -17.63
CA GLU A 177 -21.47 9.66 -18.50
C GLU A 177 -20.62 10.76 -19.18
N CYS A 178 -19.51 11.15 -18.56
CA CYS A 178 -18.64 12.24 -19.05
C CYS A 178 -17.14 11.90 -19.05
N HIS A 179 -16.67 10.98 -18.18
CA HIS A 179 -15.26 10.63 -18.04
C HIS A 179 -14.96 9.22 -18.56
N ASP A 180 -13.76 8.99 -19.10
CA ASP A 180 -13.28 7.65 -19.43
C ASP A 180 -12.40 7.05 -18.31
N GLY A 181 -12.47 5.74 -18.07
CA GLY A 181 -11.72 5.12 -16.97
C GLY A 181 -10.20 5.13 -17.15
N HIS A 182 -9.73 5.10 -18.40
CA HIS A 182 -8.31 5.09 -18.74
C HIS A 182 -7.77 6.51 -18.96
N SER A 183 -8.60 7.39 -19.52
CA SER A 183 -8.32 8.82 -19.65
C SER A 183 -9.51 9.64 -19.18
N PRO A 184 -9.66 9.84 -17.87
CA PRO A 184 -10.83 10.55 -17.35
C PRO A 184 -10.96 11.97 -17.88
N GLY A 185 -9.88 12.55 -18.42
CA GLY A 185 -9.90 13.90 -18.95
C GLY A 185 -10.00 14.90 -17.80
N LEU A 186 -9.17 15.94 -17.88
CA LEU A 186 -9.22 17.07 -16.95
C LEU A 186 -8.88 18.36 -17.68
#